data_AF-A0A7T0KQ78-F1
#
_entry.id   AF-A0A7T0KQ78-F1
#
_cell.length_a   1.000
_cell.length_b   1.000
_cell.length_c   1.000
_cell.angle_alpha   90.00
_cell.angle_beta   90.00
_cell.angle_gamma   90.00
#
_symmetry.space_group_name_H-M   'P 1'
#
loop_
_entity.id
_entity.type
_entity.pdbx_description
1 polymer ?
#
loop_
_entity_poly.entity_id
_entity_poly.type
_entity_poly.pdbx_seq_one_letter_code
_entity_poly.pdbx_strand_id
1 'polypeptide(L)'
;MMTDILGPGISDLVGFRSGDLGMMAPLGDGTFALVFGDSFRETGLRGEWMSPVGVVAQLVDGIIQIIRPLNAGDRVQQLIDYYHRDKLTLIPSDIINIDGTLYLQGMWNRGIGNVLSTEIWKSTNNGSTWSSVGTTSANYMNGLGNLISWEKGPDGYIYVVSSSFTRSNPVYLSRFQLADIGDRSKWQLFDPSTGIWSNSGAPILSANVRAGEMNLRFIEGHWVLAMFNEQTLKIEVRISDTLAQDWNSVPVANIAQNGPWQAEQTPLNFSQPYGAYIVTGSTLANMDLVVSQWNTYNNSRYNSVQFNVKGLDKFYGINQPAAATTQVLNVEEIPAQVISEQLLEDSLLQQTQITEQPQ
;
A
#
# COMPACT_ATOMS: atom_id res chain seq x y z
N MET A 1 5.85 -14.36 7.01
CA MET A 1 4.37 -14.53 7.01
C MET A 1 3.78 -13.84 5.80
N MET A 2 2.80 -14.47 5.14
CA MET A 2 1.99 -13.89 4.06
C MET A 2 0.53 -14.27 4.29
N THR A 3 -0.37 -13.30 4.47
CA THR A 3 -1.80 -13.57 4.76
C THR A 3 -2.73 -12.58 4.07
N ASP A 4 -3.85 -13.07 3.54
CA ASP A 4 -4.88 -12.21 2.94
C ASP A 4 -5.55 -11.37 4.04
N ILE A 5 -5.82 -10.09 3.75
CA ILE A 5 -6.49 -9.19 4.71
C ILE A 5 -7.94 -8.86 4.34
N LEU A 6 -8.42 -9.39 3.22
CA LEU A 6 -9.82 -9.36 2.79
C LEU A 6 -10.25 -10.74 2.29
N GLY A 7 -11.55 -11.02 2.37
CA GLY A 7 -12.14 -12.25 1.87
C GLY A 7 -13.23 -12.82 2.78
N PRO A 8 -13.84 -13.95 2.37
CA PRO A 8 -14.80 -14.68 3.20
C PRO A 8 -14.16 -15.04 4.56
N GLY A 9 -14.89 -14.78 5.65
CA GLY A 9 -14.42 -14.98 7.03
C GLY A 9 -13.45 -13.91 7.55
N ILE A 10 -12.90 -13.04 6.68
CA ILE A 10 -11.90 -12.02 7.06
C ILE A 10 -12.54 -10.63 7.13
N SER A 11 -13.27 -10.23 6.08
CA SER A 11 -13.86 -8.89 5.94
C SER A 11 -15.39 -8.90 5.82
N ASP A 12 -16.03 -10.03 6.12
CA ASP A 12 -17.49 -10.18 6.08
C ASP A 12 -18.20 -9.16 7.00
N LEU A 13 -17.60 -8.86 8.16
CA LEU A 13 -18.17 -7.95 9.17
C LEU A 13 -18.40 -6.53 8.65
N VAL A 14 -17.63 -6.11 7.64
CA VAL A 14 -17.71 -4.78 7.01
C VAL A 14 -18.40 -4.83 5.64
N GLY A 15 -18.74 -6.03 5.17
CA GLY A 15 -19.60 -6.25 4.02
C GLY A 15 -18.96 -5.99 2.65
N PHE A 16 -17.66 -6.25 2.50
CA PHE A 16 -16.98 -6.37 1.20
C PHE A 16 -15.89 -7.45 1.27
N ARG A 17 -15.53 -8.07 0.14
CA ARG A 17 -14.70 -9.30 0.11
C ARG A 17 -13.49 -9.24 -0.78
N SER A 18 -13.37 -8.21 -1.61
CA SER A 18 -12.23 -8.04 -2.50
C SER A 18 -11.95 -6.56 -2.69
N GLY A 19 -10.68 -6.22 -2.79
CA GLY A 19 -10.21 -4.86 -2.88
C GLY A 19 -8.69 -4.84 -3.00
N ASP A 20 -8.19 -3.72 -3.51
CA ASP A 20 -6.77 -3.49 -3.69
C ASP A 20 -6.24 -2.33 -2.85
N LEU A 21 -4.94 -2.14 -2.94
CA LEU A 21 -4.14 -1.19 -2.19
C LEU A 21 -4.06 -1.55 -0.70
N GLY A 22 -4.51 -0.68 0.21
CA GLY A 22 -4.31 -0.85 1.65
C GLY A 22 -3.38 0.20 2.26
N MET A 23 -3.46 1.45 1.78
CA MET A 23 -2.77 2.56 2.43
C MET A 23 -3.38 2.84 3.80
N MET A 24 -2.57 3.29 4.74
CA MET A 24 -3.04 3.50 6.11
C MET A 24 -2.39 4.66 6.83
N ALA A 25 -3.12 5.17 7.83
CA ALA A 25 -2.70 6.23 8.72
C ALA A 25 -3.18 5.96 10.16
N PRO A 26 -2.35 6.21 11.18
CA PRO A 26 -2.73 6.02 12.58
C PRO A 26 -3.92 6.92 12.95
N LEU A 27 -4.81 6.43 13.82
CA LEU A 27 -5.90 7.23 14.41
C LEU A 27 -5.58 7.74 15.82
N GLY A 28 -4.49 7.27 16.42
CA GLY A 28 -3.97 7.77 17.70
C GLY A 28 -4.42 7.01 18.96
N ASP A 29 -5.30 6.02 18.81
CA ASP A 29 -5.84 5.18 19.90
C ASP A 29 -5.37 3.71 19.81
N GLY A 30 -4.28 3.45 19.07
CA GLY A 30 -3.79 2.11 18.76
C GLY A 30 -4.46 1.49 17.52
N THR A 31 -5.47 2.15 16.95
CA THR A 31 -6.06 1.78 15.65
C THR A 31 -5.53 2.65 14.51
N PHE A 32 -5.82 2.22 13.29
CA PHE A 32 -5.48 2.96 12.07
C PHE A 32 -6.63 2.90 11.06
N ALA A 33 -6.75 3.97 10.27
CA ALA A 33 -7.56 3.96 9.06
C ALA A 33 -6.82 3.16 8.00
N LEU A 34 -7.48 2.16 7.42
CA LEU A 34 -6.99 1.34 6.32
C LEU A 34 -7.91 1.57 5.12
N VAL A 35 -7.35 2.14 4.05
CA VAL A 35 -8.09 2.55 2.84
C VAL A 35 -7.67 1.68 1.67
N PHE A 36 -8.66 1.27 0.89
CA PHE A 36 -8.52 0.46 -0.30
C PHE A 36 -8.98 1.25 -1.52
N GLY A 37 -8.49 0.86 -2.69
CA GLY A 37 -8.94 1.40 -3.96
C GLY A 37 -10.25 0.76 -4.41
N ASP A 38 -10.28 0.33 -5.66
CA ASP A 38 -11.45 -0.34 -6.21
C ASP A 38 -11.76 -1.59 -5.36
N SER A 39 -13.01 -1.72 -4.93
CA SER A 39 -13.45 -2.73 -3.99
C SER A 39 -14.84 -3.24 -4.32
N PHE A 40 -15.09 -4.50 -3.94
CA PHE A 40 -16.21 -5.29 -4.44
C PHE A 40 -16.87 -6.07 -3.30
N ARG A 41 -18.21 -6.12 -3.36
CA ARG A 41 -19.01 -6.83 -2.34
C ARG A 41 -18.74 -8.33 -2.30
N GLU A 42 -18.42 -8.92 -3.45
CA GLU A 42 -18.15 -10.34 -3.60
C GLU A 42 -16.68 -10.60 -3.92
N THR A 43 -16.28 -11.86 -3.95
CA THR A 43 -14.90 -12.25 -4.29
C THR A 43 -14.60 -11.95 -5.76
N GLY A 44 -13.43 -11.39 -6.03
CA GLY A 44 -13.02 -10.91 -7.35
C GLY A 44 -13.69 -9.57 -7.70
N LEU A 45 -13.81 -9.26 -8.98
CA LEU A 45 -14.43 -8.02 -9.45
C LEU A 45 -15.95 -8.21 -9.62
N ARG A 46 -16.65 -8.59 -8.54
CA ARG A 46 -18.08 -8.98 -8.58
C ARG A 46 -18.93 -8.28 -7.51
N GLY A 47 -20.23 -8.15 -7.79
CA GLY A 47 -21.16 -7.40 -6.96
C GLY A 47 -21.02 -5.89 -7.14
N GLU A 48 -21.50 -5.11 -6.17
CA GLU A 48 -21.38 -3.65 -6.20
C GLU A 48 -19.91 -3.22 -6.13
N TRP A 49 -19.52 -2.32 -7.04
CA TRP A 49 -18.22 -1.67 -7.13
C TRP A 49 -18.25 -0.37 -6.31
N MET A 50 -17.24 -0.20 -5.46
CA MET A 50 -17.03 0.97 -4.63
C MET A 50 -15.56 1.40 -4.68
N SER A 51 -15.29 2.70 -4.68
CA SER A 51 -13.93 3.21 -4.51
C SER A 51 -13.93 4.69 -4.07
N PRO A 52 -12.90 5.16 -3.33
CA PRO A 52 -12.15 4.37 -2.38
C PRO A 52 -13.06 3.92 -1.22
N VAL A 53 -12.70 2.83 -0.55
CA VAL A 53 -13.37 2.38 0.67
C VAL A 53 -12.40 2.37 1.85
N GLY A 54 -12.92 2.49 3.07
CA GLY A 54 -12.08 2.51 4.27
C GLY A 54 -12.66 1.71 5.43
N VAL A 55 -11.76 1.14 6.23
CA VAL A 55 -12.07 0.48 7.50
C VAL A 55 -11.20 1.04 8.61
N VAL A 56 -11.62 0.84 9.85
CA VAL A 56 -10.74 0.96 11.02
C VAL A 56 -10.23 -0.43 11.35
N ALA A 57 -8.92 -0.53 11.53
CA ALA A 57 -8.22 -1.77 11.83
C ALA A 57 -7.20 -1.58 12.95
N GLN A 58 -6.72 -2.68 13.50
CA GLN A 58 -5.63 -2.74 14.48
C GLN A 58 -4.70 -3.90 14.14
N LEU A 59 -3.53 -3.94 14.80
CA LEU A 59 -2.67 -5.12 14.80
C LEU A 59 -2.96 -5.97 16.04
N VAL A 60 -3.25 -7.26 15.83
CA VAL A 60 -3.33 -8.27 16.89
C VAL A 60 -2.35 -9.38 16.55
N ASP A 61 -1.39 -9.62 17.44
CA ASP A 61 -0.32 -10.61 17.24
C ASP A 61 0.41 -10.48 15.89
N GLY A 62 0.60 -9.24 15.44
CA GLY A 62 1.25 -8.93 14.16
C GLY A 62 0.36 -9.10 12.93
N ILE A 63 -0.94 -9.38 13.08
CA ILE A 63 -1.88 -9.53 11.96
C ILE A 63 -2.87 -8.37 11.96
N ILE A 64 -3.14 -7.80 10.78
CA ILE A 64 -4.16 -6.77 10.60
C ILE A 64 -5.54 -7.38 10.86
N GLN A 65 -6.28 -6.80 11.80
CA GLN A 65 -7.66 -7.14 12.08
C GLN A 65 -8.57 -5.95 11.80
N ILE A 66 -9.55 -6.15 10.91
CA ILE A 66 -10.61 -5.18 10.62
C ILE A 66 -11.59 -5.15 11.79
N ILE A 67 -11.93 -3.96 12.26
CA ILE A 67 -12.81 -3.75 13.43
C ILE A 67 -14.18 -3.26 12.98
N ARG A 68 -14.23 -2.29 12.07
CA ARG A 68 -15.47 -1.63 11.62
C ARG A 68 -15.26 -0.82 10.34
N PRO A 69 -16.32 -0.36 9.66
CA PRO A 69 -16.20 0.64 8.60
C PRO A 69 -15.57 1.95 9.10
N LEU A 70 -14.89 2.66 8.20
CA LEU A 70 -14.37 4.01 8.46
C LEU A 70 -15.50 5.06 8.36
N ASN A 71 -16.46 4.82 7.47
CA ASN A 71 -17.69 5.62 7.33
C ASN A 71 -18.56 5.52 8.60
N ALA A 72 -19.57 6.39 8.70
CA ALA A 72 -20.65 6.20 9.65
C ALA A 72 -21.59 5.07 9.19
N GLY A 73 -21.68 3.99 9.98
CA GLY A 73 -22.60 2.87 9.75
C GLY A 73 -21.97 1.50 9.96
N ASP A 74 -22.78 0.45 9.80
CA ASP A 74 -22.38 -0.94 10.08
C ASP A 74 -21.80 -1.66 8.85
N ARG A 75 -21.83 -1.01 7.68
CA ARG A 75 -21.30 -1.54 6.43
C ARG A 75 -20.48 -0.49 5.70
N VAL A 76 -19.37 -0.92 5.11
CA VAL A 76 -18.51 -0.08 4.28
C VAL A 76 -19.27 0.50 3.08
N GLN A 77 -19.04 1.78 2.84
CA GLN A 77 -19.48 2.52 1.67
C GLN A 77 -18.28 3.26 1.06
N GLN A 78 -18.44 3.82 -0.13
CA GLN A 78 -17.45 4.74 -0.70
C GLN A 78 -17.20 5.90 0.28
N LEU A 79 -15.93 6.29 0.45
CA LEU A 79 -15.56 7.41 1.30
C LEU A 79 -15.96 8.76 0.68
N ILE A 80 -16.03 8.81 -0.65
CA ILE A 80 -16.36 9.99 -1.44
C ILE A 80 -17.54 9.62 -2.35
N ASP A 81 -18.59 10.44 -2.34
CA ASP A 81 -19.82 10.16 -3.07
C ASP A 81 -19.68 10.53 -4.56
N TYR A 82 -19.73 9.51 -5.42
CA TYR A 82 -19.83 9.65 -6.87
C TYR A 82 -20.35 8.33 -7.47
N TYR A 83 -20.73 8.39 -8.75
CA TYR A 83 -21.21 7.23 -9.50
C TYR A 83 -20.15 6.68 -10.45
N HIS A 84 -19.97 5.37 -10.47
CA HIS A 84 -19.14 4.64 -11.44
C HIS A 84 -19.77 4.64 -12.86
N ARG A 85 -19.77 5.80 -13.52
CA ARG A 85 -20.22 5.97 -14.92
C ARG A 85 -19.02 5.97 -15.87
N ASP A 86 -19.14 5.30 -17.01
CA ASP A 86 -18.07 5.23 -18.02
C ASP A 86 -16.71 4.76 -17.46
N LYS A 87 -16.73 3.86 -16.48
CA LYS A 87 -15.53 3.39 -15.75
C LYS A 87 -14.81 4.50 -14.95
N LEU A 88 -15.51 5.57 -14.58
CA LEU A 88 -15.00 6.55 -13.64
C LEU A 88 -14.73 5.88 -12.29
N THR A 89 -13.56 6.12 -11.72
CA THR A 89 -13.20 5.71 -10.37
C THR A 89 -12.21 6.70 -9.75
N LEU A 90 -12.21 6.80 -8.42
CA LEU A 90 -11.23 7.54 -7.65
C LEU A 90 -10.26 6.56 -6.99
N ILE A 91 -9.06 6.42 -7.55
CA ILE A 91 -8.03 5.51 -7.03
C ILE A 91 -7.16 6.29 -6.04
N PRO A 92 -7.13 5.93 -4.73
CA PRO A 92 -6.30 6.62 -3.77
C PRO A 92 -4.82 6.31 -4.02
N SER A 93 -3.92 7.28 -3.85
CA SER A 93 -2.48 7.02 -3.91
C SER A 93 -1.89 6.75 -2.52
N ASP A 94 -2.22 7.60 -1.54
CA ASP A 94 -1.76 7.49 -0.16
C ASP A 94 -2.62 8.33 0.80
N ILE A 95 -2.54 8.00 2.09
CA ILE A 95 -3.20 8.67 3.21
C ILE A 95 -2.18 9.00 4.31
N ILE A 96 -2.36 10.13 4.99
CA ILE A 96 -1.55 10.53 6.15
C ILE A 96 -2.45 11.15 7.24
N ASN A 97 -2.07 10.97 8.50
CA ASN A 97 -2.64 11.72 9.62
C ASN A 97 -1.66 12.82 10.05
N ILE A 98 -2.11 14.07 10.01
CA ILE A 98 -1.34 15.21 10.51
C ILE A 98 -2.17 15.88 11.59
N ASP A 99 -1.67 15.81 12.83
CA ASP A 99 -2.23 16.48 14.00
C ASP A 99 -3.75 16.20 14.19
N GLY A 100 -4.16 14.95 13.95
CA GLY A 100 -5.54 14.46 14.09
C GLY A 100 -6.42 14.63 12.85
N THR A 101 -5.90 15.23 11.77
CA THR A 101 -6.61 15.36 10.48
C THR A 101 -6.05 14.35 9.48
N LEU A 102 -6.94 13.54 8.91
CA LEU A 102 -6.58 12.66 7.81
C LEU A 102 -6.60 13.44 6.49
N TYR A 103 -5.57 13.24 5.68
CA TYR A 103 -5.48 13.70 4.31
C TYR A 103 -5.31 12.51 3.38
N LEU A 104 -6.14 12.45 2.33
CA LEU A 104 -6.14 11.39 1.33
C LEU A 104 -5.94 12.03 -0.04
N GLN A 105 -4.93 11.58 -0.79
CA GLN A 105 -4.85 11.91 -2.21
C GLN A 105 -5.52 10.81 -3.02
N GLY A 106 -6.31 11.21 -4.03
CA GLY A 106 -6.84 10.29 -5.02
C GLY A 106 -6.71 10.81 -6.45
N MET A 107 -6.71 9.86 -7.38
CA MET A 107 -6.62 10.06 -8.82
C MET A 107 -7.96 9.71 -9.46
N TRP A 108 -8.63 10.71 -10.04
CA TRP A 108 -9.82 10.47 -10.85
C TRP A 108 -9.41 9.82 -12.16
N ASN A 109 -9.80 8.57 -12.38
CA ASN A 109 -9.48 7.78 -13.57
C ASN A 109 -10.74 7.48 -14.37
N ARG A 110 -10.64 7.48 -15.71
CA ARG A 110 -11.67 6.91 -16.59
C ARG A 110 -11.14 5.66 -17.27
N GLY A 111 -11.34 4.53 -16.61
CA GLY A 111 -10.55 3.33 -16.85
C GLY A 111 -9.12 3.48 -16.33
N ILE A 112 -8.52 2.36 -15.94
CA ILE A 112 -7.21 2.32 -15.30
C ILE A 112 -6.14 2.91 -16.22
N GLY A 113 -5.36 3.85 -15.68
CA GLY A 113 -4.25 4.51 -16.37
C GLY A 113 -4.61 5.84 -17.03
N ASN A 114 -5.91 6.17 -17.16
CA ASN A 114 -6.38 7.41 -17.79
C ASN A 114 -6.76 8.44 -16.72
N VAL A 115 -5.76 9.11 -16.15
CA VAL A 115 -5.98 10.11 -15.10
C VAL A 115 -6.56 11.40 -15.69
N LEU A 116 -7.69 11.84 -15.13
CA LEU A 116 -8.37 13.08 -15.49
C LEU A 116 -7.88 14.27 -14.67
N SER A 117 -7.69 14.03 -13.37
CA SER A 117 -7.18 14.98 -12.39
C SER A 117 -6.81 14.21 -11.12
N THR A 118 -6.14 14.89 -10.20
CA THR A 118 -5.97 14.39 -8.83
C THR A 118 -6.55 15.36 -7.83
N GLU A 119 -6.91 14.85 -6.66
CA GLU A 119 -7.59 15.64 -5.65
C GLU A 119 -7.14 15.21 -4.26
N ILE A 120 -6.94 16.20 -3.40
CA ILE A 120 -6.66 15.98 -1.98
C ILE A 120 -7.94 16.22 -1.20
N TRP A 121 -8.28 15.26 -0.35
CA TRP A 121 -9.42 15.29 0.55
C TRP A 121 -8.93 15.33 1.99
N LYS A 122 -9.70 15.96 2.87
CA LYS A 122 -9.44 15.94 4.32
C LYS A 122 -10.63 15.42 5.10
N SER A 123 -10.34 14.77 6.23
CA SER A 123 -11.31 14.38 7.24
C SER A 123 -10.81 14.77 8.63
N THR A 124 -11.66 15.46 9.39
CA THR A 124 -11.40 15.91 10.78
C THR A 124 -12.17 15.08 11.81
N ASN A 125 -12.83 14.02 11.37
CA ASN A 125 -13.64 13.13 12.19
C ASN A 125 -13.28 11.66 11.94
N ASN A 126 -11.97 11.36 11.97
CA ASN A 126 -11.41 10.02 11.83
C ASN A 126 -11.91 9.27 10.58
N GLY A 127 -12.04 9.97 9.46
CA GLY A 127 -12.36 9.38 8.16
C GLY A 127 -13.85 9.16 7.90
N SER A 128 -14.74 9.56 8.82
CA SER A 128 -16.19 9.37 8.64
C SER A 128 -16.79 10.25 7.55
N THR A 129 -16.29 11.48 7.37
CA THR A 129 -16.69 12.36 6.26
C THR A 129 -15.48 13.07 5.66
N TRP A 130 -15.54 13.36 4.36
CA TRP A 130 -14.43 13.95 3.60
C TRP A 130 -14.86 15.22 2.88
N SER A 131 -13.96 16.21 2.85
CA SER A 131 -14.13 17.44 2.10
C SER A 131 -12.92 17.70 1.21
N SER A 132 -13.14 18.17 -0.01
CA SER A 132 -12.06 18.54 -0.93
C SER A 132 -11.21 19.68 -0.36
N VAL A 133 -9.90 19.60 -0.62
CA VAL A 133 -8.88 20.59 -0.23
C VAL A 133 -8.29 21.27 -1.45
N GLY A 134 -8.11 20.53 -2.54
CA GLY A 134 -7.57 21.07 -3.78
C GLY A 134 -7.51 20.02 -4.88
N THR A 135 -7.75 20.48 -6.12
CA THR A 135 -7.70 19.67 -7.34
C THR A 135 -6.48 20.06 -8.15
N THR A 136 -5.79 19.07 -8.72
CA THR A 136 -4.61 19.24 -9.56
C THR A 136 -4.86 18.65 -10.94
N SER A 137 -4.46 19.36 -12.00
CA SER A 137 -4.55 18.86 -13.37
C SER A 137 -3.71 17.59 -13.55
N ALA A 138 -4.20 16.63 -14.34
CA ALA A 138 -3.43 15.44 -14.70
C ALA A 138 -2.10 15.78 -15.43
N ASN A 139 -2.01 16.96 -16.06
CA ASN A 139 -0.80 17.43 -16.74
C ASN A 139 0.23 18.06 -15.78
N TYR A 140 -0.07 18.18 -14.49
CA TYR A 140 0.90 18.70 -13.52
C TYR A 140 2.20 17.88 -13.56
N MET A 141 3.32 18.57 -13.71
CA MET A 141 4.63 17.97 -13.98
C MET A 141 4.62 16.97 -15.16
N ASN A 142 3.90 17.27 -16.24
CA ASN A 142 3.73 16.37 -17.39
C ASN A 142 3.22 14.96 -17.01
N GLY A 143 2.40 14.86 -15.96
CA GLY A 143 1.91 13.57 -15.47
C GLY A 143 2.66 13.04 -14.25
N LEU A 144 3.86 13.54 -13.94
CA LEU A 144 4.76 12.99 -12.92
C LEU A 144 4.36 13.32 -11.47
N GLY A 145 3.28 14.07 -11.27
CA GLY A 145 2.69 14.35 -9.96
C GLY A 145 1.32 13.70 -9.73
N ASN A 146 0.94 12.71 -10.53
CA ASN A 146 -0.39 12.08 -10.42
C ASN A 146 -0.42 11.06 -9.28
N LEU A 147 0.61 10.23 -9.19
CA LEU A 147 0.76 9.23 -8.14
C LEU A 147 1.73 9.78 -7.10
N ILE A 148 1.28 9.90 -5.85
CA ILE A 148 2.10 10.43 -4.76
C ILE A 148 2.09 9.53 -3.53
N SER A 149 3.13 9.65 -2.72
CA SER A 149 3.10 9.26 -1.31
C SER A 149 3.81 10.33 -0.49
N TRP A 150 3.41 10.49 0.76
CA TRP A 150 3.84 11.60 1.59
C TRP A 150 4.08 11.22 3.04
N GLU A 151 4.88 12.04 3.71
CA GLU A 151 5.17 11.90 5.13
C GLU A 151 5.60 13.25 5.71
N LYS A 152 5.22 13.51 6.96
CA LYS A 152 5.64 14.71 7.70
C LYS A 152 7.02 14.48 8.29
N GLY A 153 8.00 15.27 7.85
CA GLY A 153 9.35 15.25 8.39
C GLY A 153 9.43 15.87 9.80
N PRO A 154 10.51 15.57 10.55
CA PRO A 154 10.73 16.14 11.89
C PRO A 154 10.98 17.65 11.87
N ASP A 155 11.29 18.22 10.71
CA ASP A 155 11.47 19.65 10.46
C ASP A 155 10.14 20.39 10.17
N GLY A 156 9.01 19.67 10.18
CA GLY A 156 7.68 20.22 9.94
C GLY A 156 7.28 20.36 8.47
N TYR A 157 8.18 20.08 7.52
CA TYR A 157 7.78 19.96 6.12
C TYR A 157 7.04 18.65 5.87
N ILE A 158 6.06 18.67 4.97
CA ILE A 158 5.55 17.45 4.37
C ILE A 158 6.35 17.17 3.12
N TYR A 159 6.97 16.00 3.07
CA TYR A 159 7.74 15.52 1.93
C TYR A 159 6.88 14.59 1.09
N VAL A 160 7.06 14.65 -0.23
CA VAL A 160 6.26 13.91 -1.20
C VAL A 160 7.16 13.29 -2.24
N VAL A 161 7.08 11.97 -2.38
CA VAL A 161 7.57 11.27 -3.56
C VAL A 161 6.47 11.21 -4.61
N SER A 162 6.79 11.45 -5.87
CA SER A 162 5.81 11.41 -6.95
C SER A 162 6.32 10.77 -8.24
N SER A 163 5.39 10.16 -8.97
CA SER A 163 5.61 9.66 -10.32
C SER A 163 4.31 9.72 -11.15
N SER A 164 4.36 9.22 -12.37
CA SER A 164 3.17 8.98 -13.19
C SER A 164 2.42 7.74 -12.71
N PHE A 165 1.09 7.72 -12.86
CA PHE A 165 0.30 6.53 -12.57
C PHE A 165 0.54 5.36 -13.56
N THR A 166 1.06 5.63 -14.77
CA THR A 166 1.26 4.63 -15.83
C THR A 166 2.46 3.71 -15.61
N ARG A 167 3.11 3.78 -14.45
CA ARG A 167 4.27 2.95 -14.06
C ARG A 167 5.45 3.04 -15.03
N SER A 168 5.61 4.14 -15.75
CA SER A 168 6.60 4.26 -16.83
C SER A 168 7.73 5.25 -16.55
N ASN A 169 7.81 5.77 -15.32
CA ASN A 169 8.55 7.00 -15.04
C ASN A 169 9.39 6.94 -13.75
N PRO A 170 10.35 7.86 -13.60
CA PRO A 170 11.19 7.97 -12.41
C PRO A 170 10.43 8.55 -11.21
N VAL A 171 11.09 8.64 -10.05
CA VAL A 171 10.55 9.23 -8.82
C VAL A 171 11.15 10.61 -8.59
N TYR A 172 10.28 11.59 -8.35
CA TYR A 172 10.64 12.95 -7.96
C TYR A 172 10.39 13.17 -6.47
N LEU A 173 11.10 14.12 -5.89
CA LEU A 173 10.90 14.57 -4.53
C LEU A 173 10.42 16.02 -4.52
N SER A 174 9.37 16.28 -3.75
CA SER A 174 8.90 17.62 -3.46
C SER A 174 8.60 17.79 -1.97
N ARG A 175 8.45 19.03 -1.51
CA ARG A 175 8.04 19.36 -0.14
C ARG A 175 7.15 20.59 -0.08
N PHE A 176 6.36 20.71 0.97
CA PHE A 176 5.53 21.87 1.23
C PHE A 176 5.22 22.01 2.74
N GLN A 177 4.70 23.17 3.14
CA GLN A 177 4.18 23.39 4.50
C GLN A 177 2.68 23.10 4.51
N LEU A 178 2.11 22.60 5.62
CA LEU A 178 0.71 22.15 5.67
C LEU A 178 -0.31 23.19 5.14
N ALA A 179 -0.07 24.47 5.37
CA ALA A 179 -0.92 25.56 4.87
C ALA A 179 -1.04 25.61 3.34
N ASP A 180 -0.09 24.99 2.61
CA ASP A 180 0.01 24.99 1.16
C ASP A 180 -0.41 23.64 0.53
N ILE A 181 -1.00 22.72 1.31
CA ILE A 181 -1.39 21.38 0.84
C ILE A 181 -2.32 21.41 -0.39
N GLY A 182 -3.20 22.41 -0.49
CA GLY A 182 -4.13 22.56 -1.61
C GLY A 182 -3.55 23.30 -2.81
N ASP A 183 -2.34 23.86 -2.71
CA ASP A 183 -1.73 24.72 -3.73
C ASP A 183 -0.40 24.14 -4.21
N ARG A 184 -0.48 23.29 -5.24
CA ARG A 184 0.69 22.65 -5.87
C ARG A 184 1.71 23.65 -6.44
N SER A 185 1.36 24.92 -6.67
CA SER A 185 2.32 25.92 -7.18
C SER A 185 3.35 26.35 -6.13
N LYS A 186 3.07 26.13 -4.85
CA LYS A 186 3.96 26.44 -3.73
C LYS A 186 4.85 25.27 -3.31
N TRP A 187 4.62 24.10 -3.88
CA TRP A 187 5.39 22.91 -3.56
C TRP A 187 6.77 23.05 -4.21
N GLN A 188 7.81 22.86 -3.42
CA GLN A 188 9.19 22.95 -3.88
C GLN A 188 9.64 21.56 -4.34
N LEU A 189 10.17 21.46 -5.56
CA LEU A 189 10.84 20.26 -6.05
C LEU A 189 12.33 20.29 -5.70
N PHE A 190 12.88 19.11 -5.44
CA PHE A 190 14.29 18.91 -5.17
C PHE A 190 15.05 18.54 -6.44
N ASP A 191 16.28 19.02 -6.56
CA ASP A 191 17.25 18.55 -7.54
C ASP A 191 18.45 17.92 -6.81
N PRO A 192 18.64 16.59 -6.89
CA PRO A 192 19.76 15.92 -6.22
C PRO A 192 21.13 16.30 -6.76
N SER A 193 21.23 16.84 -7.99
CA SER A 193 22.51 17.25 -8.58
C SER A 193 23.03 18.58 -8.03
N THR A 194 22.12 19.44 -7.57
CA THR A 194 22.44 20.77 -7.04
C THR A 194 22.15 20.92 -5.55
N GLY A 195 21.31 20.06 -4.97
CA GLY A 195 20.84 20.15 -3.59
C GLY A 195 19.79 21.25 -3.38
N ILE A 196 19.23 21.82 -4.45
CA ILE A 196 18.36 22.99 -4.38
C ILE A 196 16.88 22.57 -4.37
N TRP A 197 16.10 23.31 -3.57
CA TRP A 197 14.64 23.28 -3.58
C TRP A 197 14.09 24.49 -4.36
N SER A 198 13.34 24.25 -5.44
CA SER A 198 12.79 25.32 -6.28
C SER A 198 11.43 24.95 -6.90
N ASN A 199 10.92 25.71 -7.86
CA ASN A 199 9.73 25.33 -8.64
C ASN A 199 10.02 24.30 -9.75
N SER A 200 11.27 23.84 -9.85
CA SER A 200 11.72 22.79 -10.76
C SER A 200 12.69 21.85 -10.03
N GLY A 201 12.83 20.64 -10.51
CA GLY A 201 13.69 19.62 -9.91
C GLY A 201 14.02 18.50 -10.88
N ALA A 202 14.83 17.56 -10.41
CA ALA A 202 15.26 16.37 -11.14
C ALA A 202 14.87 15.11 -10.35
N PRO A 203 14.72 13.95 -11.00
CA PRO A 203 14.32 12.73 -10.29
C PRO A 203 15.38 12.31 -9.28
N ILE A 204 14.94 11.94 -8.08
CA ILE A 204 15.81 11.35 -7.05
C ILE A 204 16.09 9.88 -7.33
N LEU A 205 15.24 9.19 -8.09
CA LEU A 205 15.43 7.79 -8.48
C LEU A 205 15.02 7.63 -9.94
N SER A 206 15.95 7.21 -10.80
CA SER A 206 15.76 7.18 -12.26
C SER A 206 16.43 5.99 -12.96
N ALA A 207 17.38 5.33 -12.32
CA ALA A 207 18.05 4.15 -12.83
C ALA A 207 17.28 2.88 -12.42
N ASN A 208 17.08 1.98 -13.39
CA ASN A 208 16.43 0.67 -13.18
C ASN A 208 15.07 0.76 -12.46
N VAL A 209 14.33 1.84 -12.69
CA VAL A 209 13.04 2.09 -12.04
C VAL A 209 11.97 2.42 -13.06
N ARG A 210 10.81 1.83 -12.82
CA ARG A 210 9.52 2.18 -13.42
C ARG A 210 8.51 2.17 -12.28
N ALA A 211 8.41 3.31 -11.61
CA ALA A 211 7.76 3.39 -10.31
C ALA A 211 6.24 3.21 -10.44
N GLY A 212 5.72 2.18 -9.78
CA GLY A 212 4.31 2.01 -9.51
C GLY A 212 3.91 2.67 -8.21
N GLU A 213 2.94 2.09 -7.52
CA GLU A 213 2.47 2.53 -6.22
C GLU A 213 3.64 2.65 -5.24
N MET A 214 3.62 3.71 -4.41
CA MET A 214 4.68 4.06 -3.50
C MET A 214 4.12 4.31 -2.10
N ASN A 215 4.94 4.08 -1.09
CA ASN A 215 4.66 4.44 0.30
C ASN A 215 5.94 4.94 0.97
N LEU A 216 5.98 6.24 1.26
CA LEU A 216 7.02 6.94 1.98
C LEU A 216 6.59 7.07 3.45
N ARG A 217 7.43 6.60 4.38
CA ARG A 217 7.23 6.78 5.82
C ARG A 217 8.54 7.16 6.51
N PHE A 218 8.44 7.82 7.65
CA PHE A 218 9.58 8.16 8.50
C PHE A 218 9.52 7.32 9.77
N ILE A 219 10.43 6.35 9.87
CA ILE A 219 10.40 5.27 10.85
C ILE A 219 11.75 5.22 11.54
N GLU A 220 11.75 5.32 12.88
CA GLU A 220 12.96 5.18 13.71
C GLU A 220 14.13 6.07 13.23
N GLY A 221 13.83 7.31 12.83
CA GLY A 221 14.82 8.28 12.36
C GLY A 221 15.23 8.14 10.89
N HIS A 222 14.62 7.23 10.13
CA HIS A 222 14.97 6.94 8.74
C HIS A 222 13.76 7.11 7.81
N TRP A 223 14.03 7.55 6.59
CA TRP A 223 13.08 7.54 5.49
C TRP A 223 13.04 6.16 4.85
N VAL A 224 11.83 5.62 4.75
CA VAL A 224 11.55 4.32 4.15
C VAL A 224 10.66 4.55 2.94
N LEU A 225 11.09 4.10 1.77
CA LEU A 225 10.28 4.06 0.55
C LEU A 225 10.02 2.60 0.17
N ALA A 226 8.78 2.16 0.31
CA ALA A 226 8.28 0.92 -0.26
C ALA A 226 7.60 1.21 -1.61
N MET A 227 7.82 0.38 -2.62
CA MET A 227 7.18 0.57 -3.93
C MET A 227 7.13 -0.71 -4.77
N PHE A 228 6.21 -0.74 -5.73
CA PHE A 228 6.28 -1.67 -6.85
C PHE A 228 7.13 -1.07 -7.96
N ASN A 229 8.14 -1.82 -8.40
CA ASN A 229 8.97 -1.44 -9.53
C ASN A 229 8.64 -2.32 -10.73
N GLU A 230 7.96 -1.76 -11.73
CA GLU A 230 7.57 -2.51 -12.94
C GLU A 230 8.80 -2.94 -13.77
N GLN A 231 9.93 -2.24 -13.63
CA GLN A 231 11.15 -2.57 -14.37
C GLN A 231 11.74 -3.90 -13.91
N THR A 232 11.67 -4.19 -12.61
CA THR A 232 12.21 -5.41 -11.99
C THR A 232 11.12 -6.43 -11.66
N LEU A 233 9.84 -6.00 -11.75
CA LEU A 233 8.65 -6.74 -11.34
C LEU A 233 8.69 -7.18 -9.88
N LYS A 234 9.13 -6.28 -9.00
CA LYS A 234 9.33 -6.55 -7.56
C LYS A 234 8.68 -5.50 -6.68
N ILE A 235 8.34 -5.92 -5.46
CA ILE A 235 8.16 -5.00 -4.34
C ILE A 235 9.53 -4.73 -3.75
N GLU A 236 9.92 -3.46 -3.77
CA GLU A 236 11.21 -2.96 -3.36
C GLU A 236 11.06 -2.04 -2.15
N VAL A 237 11.97 -2.17 -1.19
CA VAL A 237 12.13 -1.23 -0.08
C VAL A 237 13.49 -0.58 -0.20
N ARG A 238 13.56 0.72 0.09
CA ARG A 238 14.78 1.51 0.22
C ARG A 238 14.72 2.28 1.53
N ILE A 239 15.84 2.34 2.26
CA ILE A 239 15.92 3.00 3.57
C ILE A 239 17.13 3.92 3.59
N SER A 240 16.94 5.15 4.07
CA SER A 240 18.01 6.12 4.24
C SER A 240 17.75 7.09 5.39
N ASP A 241 18.79 7.59 6.04
CA ASP A 241 18.69 8.67 7.02
C ASP A 241 18.38 10.04 6.37
N THR A 242 18.61 10.17 5.06
CA THR A 242 18.50 11.43 4.33
C THR A 242 17.56 11.25 3.14
N LEU A 243 16.45 12.00 3.11
CA LEU A 243 15.51 11.93 1.98
C LEU A 243 16.00 12.72 0.77
N ALA A 244 16.52 13.93 1.00
CA ALA A 244 16.91 14.87 -0.04
C ALA A 244 18.30 14.53 -0.62
N GLN A 245 18.39 13.43 -1.36
CA GLN A 245 19.61 12.97 -2.03
C GLN A 245 19.29 12.18 -3.31
N ASP A 246 20.33 11.65 -3.97
CA ASP A 246 20.18 10.70 -5.07
C ASP A 246 19.91 9.27 -4.54
N TRP A 247 18.67 8.82 -4.69
CA TRP A 247 18.19 7.50 -4.28
C TRP A 247 18.61 6.36 -5.20
N ASN A 248 19.20 6.65 -6.37
CA ASN A 248 19.81 5.60 -7.21
C ASN A 248 20.92 4.85 -6.46
N SER A 249 21.61 5.53 -5.54
CA SER A 249 22.70 4.99 -4.74
C SER A 249 22.25 4.23 -3.48
N VAL A 250 21.01 4.44 -3.04
CA VAL A 250 20.46 3.79 -1.84
C VAL A 250 20.25 2.30 -2.10
N PRO A 251 20.73 1.38 -1.24
CA PRO A 251 20.53 -0.06 -1.44
C PRO A 251 19.05 -0.45 -1.51
N VAL A 252 18.75 -1.51 -2.27
CA VAL A 252 17.39 -2.01 -2.45
C VAL A 252 17.21 -3.38 -1.80
N ALA A 253 16.21 -3.52 -0.94
CA ALA A 253 15.73 -4.80 -0.43
C ALA A 253 14.55 -5.27 -1.28
N ASN A 254 14.62 -6.51 -1.78
CA ASN A 254 13.52 -7.12 -2.53
C ASN A 254 12.63 -7.89 -1.57
N ILE A 255 11.35 -7.53 -1.51
CA ILE A 255 10.38 -8.12 -0.58
C ILE A 255 9.58 -9.22 -1.25
N ALA A 256 9.04 -8.93 -2.44
CA ALA A 256 8.28 -9.88 -3.23
C ALA A 256 8.68 -9.78 -4.69
N GLN A 257 8.64 -10.90 -5.41
CA GLN A 257 9.00 -10.98 -6.82
C GLN A 257 7.86 -11.60 -7.63
N ASN A 258 7.53 -10.96 -8.76
CA ASN A 258 6.56 -11.50 -9.69
C ASN A 258 6.96 -12.89 -10.20
N GLY A 259 5.98 -13.78 -10.31
CA GLY A 259 6.14 -15.07 -10.98
C GLY A 259 4.81 -15.66 -11.45
N PRO A 260 4.81 -16.86 -12.08
CA PRO A 260 3.63 -17.45 -12.69
C PRO A 260 2.51 -17.83 -11.72
N TRP A 261 1.26 -17.66 -12.16
CA TRP A 261 0.05 -18.03 -11.42
C TRP A 261 -0.09 -19.53 -11.13
N GLN A 262 0.56 -20.37 -11.94
CA GLN A 262 0.52 -21.83 -11.81
C GLN A 262 1.43 -22.36 -10.70
N ALA A 263 2.39 -21.54 -10.24
CA ALA A 263 3.28 -21.89 -9.15
C ALA A 263 2.69 -21.42 -7.81
N GLU A 264 3.15 -22.07 -6.73
CA GLU A 264 2.81 -21.69 -5.37
C GLU A 264 3.13 -20.23 -5.10
N GLN A 265 2.18 -19.54 -4.46
CA GLN A 265 2.32 -18.11 -4.19
C GLN A 265 3.19 -17.93 -2.94
N THR A 266 4.39 -17.39 -3.13
CA THR A 266 5.39 -17.13 -2.08
C THR A 266 6.01 -15.76 -2.33
N PRO A 267 6.78 -15.19 -1.38
CA PRO A 267 7.52 -13.95 -1.66
C PRO A 267 8.44 -14.03 -2.89
N LEU A 268 8.98 -15.21 -3.21
CA LEU A 268 9.83 -15.39 -4.40
C LEU A 268 9.01 -15.67 -5.69
N ASN A 269 7.71 -15.93 -5.55
CA ASN A 269 6.75 -16.14 -6.63
C ASN A 269 5.39 -15.55 -6.26
N PHE A 270 5.25 -14.22 -6.30
CA PHE A 270 4.01 -13.53 -5.99
C PHE A 270 3.45 -12.89 -7.26
N SER A 271 2.48 -13.55 -7.91
CA SER A 271 2.02 -13.19 -9.24
C SER A 271 1.35 -11.82 -9.30
N GLN A 272 1.79 -10.97 -10.22
CA GLN A 272 1.27 -9.62 -10.49
C GLN A 272 1.15 -8.75 -9.22
N PRO A 273 2.25 -8.51 -8.48
CA PRO A 273 2.24 -7.62 -7.33
C PRO A 273 1.98 -6.17 -7.76
N TYR A 274 1.38 -5.41 -6.87
CA TYR A 274 1.43 -3.95 -6.88
C TYR A 274 1.17 -3.42 -5.46
N GLY A 275 1.36 -2.13 -5.22
CA GLY A 275 1.59 -1.59 -3.86
C GLY A 275 3.07 -1.21 -3.67
N ALA A 276 3.68 -1.24 -2.48
CA ALA A 276 3.22 -1.76 -1.20
C ALA A 276 3.08 -0.65 -0.14
N TYR A 277 2.29 -0.91 0.89
CA TYR A 277 1.95 0.05 1.94
C TYR A 277 2.46 -0.42 3.30
N ILE A 278 3.25 0.41 3.98
CA ILE A 278 3.85 0.07 5.27
C ILE A 278 2.78 0.10 6.35
N VAL A 279 2.72 -0.97 7.13
CA VAL A 279 1.73 -1.10 8.20
C VAL A 279 2.10 -0.21 9.37
N THR A 280 1.11 0.51 9.90
CA THR A 280 1.28 1.39 11.06
C THR A 280 1.83 0.61 12.26
N GLY A 281 2.87 1.13 12.90
CA GLY A 281 3.56 0.46 14.02
C GLY A 281 4.73 -0.43 13.61
N SER A 282 5.02 -0.55 12.31
CA SER A 282 6.23 -1.22 11.81
C SER A 282 7.52 -0.55 12.33
N THR A 283 8.55 -1.37 12.52
CA THR A 283 9.92 -0.95 12.86
C THR A 283 10.86 -1.35 11.71
N LEU A 284 12.10 -0.85 11.71
CA LEU A 284 13.09 -1.27 10.70
C LEU A 284 13.52 -2.74 10.91
N ALA A 285 13.44 -3.26 12.14
CA ALA A 285 13.76 -4.66 12.43
C ALA A 285 12.62 -5.64 12.10
N ASN A 286 11.37 -5.17 12.19
CA ASN A 286 10.16 -5.94 11.96
C ASN A 286 9.11 -5.03 11.30
N MET A 287 8.97 -5.18 9.98
CA MET A 287 8.13 -4.35 9.12
C MET A 287 7.05 -5.21 8.47
N ASP A 288 5.81 -4.77 8.62
CA ASP A 288 4.70 -5.35 7.89
C ASP A 288 4.36 -4.47 6.68
N LEU A 289 4.03 -5.11 5.55
CA LEU A 289 3.68 -4.46 4.29
C LEU A 289 2.38 -5.04 3.76
N VAL A 290 1.47 -4.21 3.28
CA VAL A 290 0.32 -4.65 2.49
C VAL A 290 0.67 -4.55 1.01
N VAL A 291 0.60 -5.68 0.31
CA VAL A 291 0.87 -5.81 -1.12
C VAL A 291 -0.40 -6.32 -1.79
N SER A 292 -0.81 -5.67 -2.87
CA SER A 292 -1.96 -6.06 -3.65
C SER A 292 -1.61 -7.10 -4.72
N GLN A 293 -2.61 -7.91 -5.07
CA GLN A 293 -2.49 -8.96 -6.05
C GLN A 293 -3.73 -9.06 -6.92
N TRP A 294 -3.55 -9.01 -8.24
CA TRP A 294 -4.65 -9.08 -9.20
C TRP A 294 -4.33 -10.01 -10.37
N ASN A 295 -5.13 -11.07 -10.53
CA ASN A 295 -5.09 -11.89 -11.74
C ASN A 295 -5.84 -11.19 -12.87
N THR A 296 -5.10 -10.43 -13.69
CA THR A 296 -5.69 -9.65 -14.79
C THR A 296 -6.19 -10.51 -15.94
N TYR A 297 -5.85 -11.81 -15.99
CA TYR A 297 -6.28 -12.70 -17.06
C TYR A 297 -7.75 -13.14 -16.91
N ASN A 298 -8.20 -13.35 -15.67
CA ASN A 298 -9.52 -13.93 -15.40
C ASN A 298 -10.24 -13.36 -14.18
N ASN A 299 -9.64 -12.37 -13.48
CA ASN A 299 -10.21 -11.73 -12.29
C ASN A 299 -10.48 -12.69 -11.12
N SER A 300 -9.90 -13.89 -11.12
CA SER A 300 -10.12 -14.88 -10.05
C SER A 300 -9.54 -14.46 -8.71
N ARG A 301 -8.54 -13.57 -8.72
CA ARG A 301 -7.91 -13.00 -7.54
C ARG A 301 -7.82 -11.49 -7.67
N TYR A 302 -8.30 -10.79 -6.65
CA TYR A 302 -8.21 -9.35 -6.49
C TYR A 302 -8.23 -9.05 -4.99
N ASN A 303 -7.03 -9.00 -4.40
CA ASN A 303 -6.90 -8.97 -2.95
C ASN A 303 -5.70 -8.12 -2.50
N SER A 304 -5.68 -7.78 -1.23
CA SER A 304 -4.56 -7.20 -0.51
C SER A 304 -4.03 -8.22 0.50
N VAL A 305 -2.71 -8.31 0.60
CA VAL A 305 -2.00 -9.38 1.33
C VAL A 305 -0.97 -8.74 2.24
N GLN A 306 -1.01 -9.07 3.52
CA GLN A 306 0.00 -8.65 4.48
C GLN A 306 1.23 -9.56 4.41
N PHE A 307 2.40 -8.94 4.33
CA PHE A 307 3.72 -9.54 4.42
C PHE A 307 4.38 -9.08 5.71
N ASN A 308 5.01 -10.00 6.45
CA ASN A 308 5.92 -9.65 7.53
C ASN A 308 7.38 -9.83 7.07
N VAL A 309 8.17 -8.78 7.20
CA VAL A 309 9.58 -8.69 6.81
C VAL A 309 10.42 -8.38 8.03
N LYS A 310 11.43 -9.22 8.28
CA LYS A 310 12.36 -9.04 9.40
C LYS A 310 13.77 -8.73 8.90
N GLY A 311 14.51 -7.95 9.68
CA GLY A 311 15.94 -7.73 9.48
C GLY A 311 16.32 -6.68 8.43
N LEU A 312 15.43 -5.74 8.10
CA LEU A 312 15.80 -4.63 7.21
C LEU A 312 16.86 -3.73 7.88
N ASP A 313 16.74 -3.47 9.18
CA ASP A 313 17.80 -2.84 10.00
C ASP A 313 19.18 -3.46 9.75
N LYS A 314 19.28 -4.80 9.78
CA LYS A 314 20.53 -5.53 9.52
C LYS A 314 20.97 -5.43 8.06
N PHE A 315 20.04 -5.59 7.11
CA PHE A 315 20.33 -5.48 5.68
C PHE A 315 20.94 -4.11 5.33
N TYR A 316 20.41 -3.04 5.94
CA TYR A 316 20.90 -1.67 5.76
C TYR A 316 22.04 -1.29 6.70
N GLY A 317 22.49 -2.18 7.59
CA GLY A 317 23.56 -1.90 8.56
C GLY A 317 23.19 -0.84 9.61
N ILE A 318 21.90 -0.59 9.82
CA ILE A 318 21.38 0.40 10.76
C ILE A 318 21.54 -0.16 12.18
N ASN A 319 22.05 0.67 13.08
CA ASN A 319 22.37 0.31 14.47
C ASN A 319 23.35 -0.88 14.63
N GLN A 320 24.10 -1.24 13.58
CA GLN A 320 25.20 -2.19 13.71
C GLN A 320 26.48 -1.48 14.15
N PRO A 321 27.23 -2.02 15.13
CA PRO A 321 28.62 -1.61 15.31
C PRO A 321 29.38 -1.91 14.01
N ALA A 322 30.16 -0.95 13.53
CA ALA A 322 30.79 -1.02 12.22
C ALA A 322 31.64 -2.28 12.01
N ALA A 323 31.12 -3.29 11.29
CA ALA A 323 31.76 -4.02 10.18
C ALA A 323 31.03 -5.31 9.74
N ALA A 324 31.13 -5.55 8.41
CA ALA A 324 31.09 -6.82 7.65
C ALA A 324 29.75 -7.33 7.06
N THR A 325 29.44 -6.80 5.88
CA THR A 325 28.96 -7.45 4.62
C THR A 325 27.94 -8.60 4.61
N THR A 326 26.91 -8.38 3.78
CA THR A 326 26.08 -9.29 2.96
C THR A 326 25.38 -10.44 3.69
N GLN A 327 24.10 -10.24 4.03
CA GLN A 327 23.19 -11.35 4.33
C GLN A 327 21.89 -11.25 3.52
N VAL A 328 21.47 -12.41 3.00
CA VAL A 328 20.21 -12.65 2.30
C VAL A 328 19.08 -12.63 3.33
N LEU A 329 17.99 -11.89 3.04
CA LEU A 329 16.80 -11.82 3.88
C LEU A 329 16.10 -13.19 3.92
N ASN A 330 15.85 -13.73 5.12
CA ASN A 330 14.99 -14.90 5.32
C ASN A 330 13.55 -14.43 5.61
N VAL A 331 12.60 -14.86 4.79
CA VAL A 331 11.18 -14.77 5.14
C VAL A 331 10.82 -16.03 5.93
N GLU A 332 10.47 -15.86 7.21
CA GLU A 332 9.92 -16.98 8.00
C GLU A 332 8.49 -17.28 7.54
N GLU A 333 8.29 -18.48 7.00
CA GLU A 333 6.99 -19.13 6.90
C GLU A 333 6.67 -19.79 8.24
N ILE A 334 5.56 -19.38 8.87
CA ILE A 334 5.02 -20.07 10.04
C ILE A 334 3.92 -21.00 9.49
N PRO A 335 4.10 -22.33 9.51
CA PRO A 335 3.04 -23.24 9.12
C PRO A 335 1.87 -23.09 10.10
N ALA A 336 0.65 -23.10 9.57
CA ALA A 336 -0.57 -23.07 10.37
C ALA A 336 -0.55 -24.21 11.40
N GLN A 337 -0.83 -23.89 12.67
CA GLN A 337 -1.06 -24.91 13.68
C GLN A 337 -2.31 -25.70 13.30
N VAL A 338 -2.15 -27.01 13.12
CA VAL A 338 -3.26 -27.94 12.91
C VAL A 338 -4.10 -27.94 14.19
N ILE A 339 -5.29 -27.37 14.12
CA ILE A 339 -6.28 -27.43 15.20
C ILE A 339 -6.83 -28.85 15.25
N SER A 340 -6.90 -29.41 16.46
CA SER A 340 -7.27 -30.82 16.74
C SER A 340 -8.66 -31.25 16.27
N GLU A 341 -9.49 -30.34 15.73
CA GLU A 341 -10.80 -30.67 15.15
C GLU A 341 -10.68 -31.27 13.74
N GLN A 342 -9.63 -30.94 12.98
CA GLN A 342 -9.46 -31.41 11.60
C GLN A 342 -9.09 -32.90 11.51
N LEU A 343 -8.48 -33.45 12.57
CA LEU A 343 -8.18 -34.89 12.68
C LEU A 343 -9.42 -35.75 12.98
N LEU A 344 -10.50 -35.17 13.51
CA LEU A 344 -11.74 -35.89 13.80
C LEU A 344 -12.63 -36.02 12.55
N GLU A 345 -12.69 -35.00 11.70
CA GLU A 345 -13.48 -35.03 10.46
C GLU A 345 -12.92 -36.02 9.42
N ASP A 346 -11.59 -36.11 9.29
CA ASP A 346 -10.95 -37.07 8.37
C ASP A 346 -11.13 -38.54 8.81
N SER A 347 -11.27 -38.78 10.12
CA SER A 347 -11.51 -40.13 10.65
C SER A 347 -12.95 -40.62 10.44
N LEU A 348 -13.91 -39.70 10.38
CA LEU A 348 -15.33 -39.99 10.12
C LEU A 348 -15.59 -40.24 8.62
N LEU A 349 -14.86 -39.55 7.74
CA LEU A 349 -14.98 -39.75 6.29
C LEU A 349 -14.42 -41.11 5.83
N GLN A 350 -13.39 -41.65 6.49
CA GLN A 350 -12.84 -42.98 6.17
C GLN A 350 -13.73 -44.16 6.60
N GLN A 351 -14.57 -44.01 7.64
CA GLN A 351 -15.48 -45.09 8.05
C GLN A 351 -16.70 -45.24 7.12
N THR A 352 -17.03 -44.22 6.33
CA THR A 352 -18.24 -44.23 5.49
C THR A 352 -18.02 -44.87 4.11
N GLN A 353 -16.76 -45.12 3.70
CA GLN A 353 -16.43 -45.69 2.38
C GLN A 353 -16.27 -47.23 2.33
N ILE A 354 -16.43 -47.95 3.45
CA ILE A 354 -16.22 -49.43 3.49
C ILE A 354 -17.53 -50.23 3.34
N THR A 355 -18.70 -49.57 3.31
CA THR A 355 -20.01 -50.24 3.20
C THR A 355 -20.75 -49.85 1.94
N GLU A 356 -20.25 -50.24 0.75
CA GLU A 356 -21.08 -50.38 -0.45
C GLU A 356 -20.34 -51.18 -1.54
N GLN A 357 -20.49 -52.50 -1.53
CA GLN A 357 -20.40 -53.33 -2.74
C GLN A 357 -21.54 -54.38 -2.72
N PRO A 358 -22.39 -54.45 -3.76
CA PRO A 358 -23.42 -55.48 -3.88
C PRO A 358 -22.89 -56.76 -4.53
N GLN A 359 -23.49 -57.90 -4.18
CA GLN A 359 -23.35 -59.20 -4.85
C GLN A 359 -23.89 -59.18 -6.29
#